data_AF-A0ABD0P5J2-F1
#
_entry.id   AF-A0ABD0P5J2-F1
#
_cell.length_a   1.000
_cell.length_b   1.000
_cell.length_c   1.000
_cell.angle_alpha   90.00
_cell.angle_beta   90.00
_cell.angle_gamma   90.00
#
_symmetry.space_group_name_H-M   'P 1'
#
loop_
_entity.id
_entity.type
_entity.pdbx_description
1 polymer ?
#
loop_
_entity_poly.entity_id
_entity_poly.type
_entity_poly.pdbx_seq_one_letter_code
_entity_poly.pdbx_strand_id
1 'polypeptide(L)'
;ILIQSVCETMVPKLVAEDIPLLFSLLSDVFPGVQYMRGEMTALREELKKVCAEMYLTYGDGDDVGSMWVEKVLQLYQITQINHGLMMVGPSGSGKTMAWRVLLKALERLEGVEGVAHIIDPKAISKDHLYGTLDPNTREWTDGLFTHVLRKIIDNVRGELQKRQWIIFDGDVDPEWVENLNSVLDDNKLLTLPNGERLSLPPNVRVMFEVQDLKYATLATVSRCGMVWFSEDVLSTDMIFNNFLARLRSIPLDEGEDEAQRMRKATEDEGEEAASPMLQ
;
A
#
# COMPACT_ATOMS: atom_id res chain seq x y z
N ILE A 1 8.38 28.49 -3.42
CA ILE A 1 9.19 27.30 -3.81
C ILE A 1 9.76 26.60 -2.59
N LEU A 2 10.70 27.18 -1.83
CA LEU A 2 11.30 26.49 -0.67
C LEU A 2 10.27 26.03 0.37
N ILE A 3 9.36 26.92 0.80
CA ILE A 3 8.31 26.56 1.78
C ILE A 3 7.41 25.44 1.24
N GLN A 4 7.09 25.47 -0.05
CA GLN A 4 6.28 24.43 -0.67
C GLN A 4 7.00 23.07 -0.60
N SER A 5 8.28 23.00 -0.96
CA SER A 5 9.07 21.77 -0.86
C SER A 5 9.23 21.27 0.58
N VAL A 6 9.40 22.17 1.55
CA VAL A 6 9.43 21.80 2.98
C VAL A 6 8.07 21.25 3.41
N CYS A 7 6.97 21.90 3.04
CA CYS A 7 5.63 21.41 3.35
C CYS A 7 5.35 20.04 2.72
N GLU A 8 5.66 19.84 1.44
CA GLU A 8 5.44 18.57 0.72
C GLU A 8 6.25 17.41 1.33
N THR A 9 7.42 17.68 1.90
CA THR A 9 8.28 16.65 2.50
C THR A 9 8.03 16.43 4.00
N MET A 10 7.64 17.47 4.74
CA MET A 10 7.52 17.42 6.20
C MET A 10 6.08 17.20 6.68
N VAL A 11 5.08 17.82 6.06
CA VAL A 11 3.67 17.72 6.49
C VAL A 11 3.19 16.26 6.56
N PRO A 12 3.51 15.38 5.61
CA PRO A 12 3.06 13.99 5.69
C PRO A 12 3.65 13.21 6.87
N LYS A 13 4.81 13.65 7.40
CA LYS A 13 5.50 13.01 8.54
C LYS A 13 4.92 13.43 9.89
N LEU A 14 4.26 14.58 9.94
CA LEU A 14 3.78 15.18 11.20
C LEU A 14 2.47 14.55 11.66
N VAL A 15 2.32 14.49 12.98
CA VAL A 15 1.03 14.19 13.64
C VAL A 15 0.12 15.42 13.58
N ALA A 16 -1.19 15.21 13.77
CA ALA A 16 -2.20 16.26 13.63
C ALA A 16 -1.90 17.50 14.50
N GLU A 17 -1.41 17.31 15.72
CA GLU A 17 -1.08 18.38 16.67
C GLU A 17 0.14 19.22 16.26
N ASP A 18 1.08 18.63 15.52
CA ASP A 18 2.33 19.28 15.12
C ASP A 18 2.19 20.10 13.82
N ILE A 19 1.16 19.82 13.02
CA ILE A 19 0.92 20.52 11.76
C ILE A 19 0.71 22.04 12.00
N PRO A 20 -0.16 22.48 12.93
CA PRO A 20 -0.30 23.91 13.24
C PRO A 20 1.00 24.54 13.77
N LEU A 21 1.77 23.80 14.57
CA LEU A 21 3.05 24.28 15.12
C LEU A 21 4.06 24.55 14.00
N LEU A 22 4.16 23.66 13.01
CA LEU A 22 4.99 23.88 11.82
C LEU A 22 4.56 25.14 11.07
N PHE A 23 3.27 25.35 10.86
CA PHE A 23 2.78 26.55 10.17
C PHE A 23 3.05 27.84 10.95
N SER A 24 2.97 27.81 12.29
CA SER A 24 3.38 28.94 13.13
C SER A 24 4.86 29.25 12.94
N LEU A 25 5.73 28.23 13.03
CA LEU A 25 7.18 28.38 12.84
C LEU A 25 7.52 28.90 11.44
N LEU A 26 6.86 28.40 10.40
CA LEU A 26 7.06 28.87 9.03
C LEU A 26 6.62 30.32 8.86
N SER A 27 5.53 30.73 9.51
CA SER A 27 5.05 32.12 9.48
C SER A 27 6.00 33.07 10.18
N ASP A 28 6.63 32.62 11.28
CA ASP A 28 7.62 33.40 12.04
C ASP A 28 8.95 33.53 11.28
N VAL A 29 9.44 32.45 10.67
CA VAL A 29 10.72 32.42 9.94
C VAL A 29 10.60 33.07 8.56
N PHE A 30 9.46 32.91 7.88
CA PHE A 30 9.21 33.44 6.54
C PHE A 30 7.94 34.31 6.50
N PRO A 31 7.99 35.54 7.06
CA PRO A 31 6.83 36.43 7.07
C PRO A 31 6.37 36.79 5.64
N GLY A 32 5.05 36.73 5.42
CA GLY A 32 4.43 37.17 4.15
C GLY A 32 4.46 36.16 3.01
N VAL A 33 5.00 34.95 3.22
CA VAL A 33 4.95 33.88 2.21
C VAL A 33 3.74 32.99 2.49
N GLN A 34 2.77 32.99 1.57
CA GLN A 34 1.63 32.09 1.65
C GLN A 34 1.96 30.73 1.04
N TYR A 35 1.57 29.67 1.72
CA TYR A 35 1.63 28.31 1.20
C TYR A 35 0.61 28.15 0.08
N MET A 36 1.08 27.88 -1.14
CA MET A 36 0.22 27.47 -2.26
C MET A 36 0.24 25.95 -2.35
N ARG A 37 -0.91 25.32 -2.11
CA ARG A 37 -1.09 23.88 -2.34
C ARG A 37 -0.99 23.61 -3.84
N GLY A 38 -0.29 22.54 -4.21
CA GLY A 38 -0.32 22.04 -5.59
C GLY A 38 -1.74 21.60 -5.93
N GLU A 39 -2.38 22.28 -6.88
CA GLU A 39 -3.70 21.92 -7.36
C GLU A 39 -3.60 20.71 -8.29
N MET A 40 -3.67 19.52 -7.68
CA MET A 40 -3.69 18.24 -8.37
C MET A 40 -5.08 17.91 -8.91
N THR A 41 -5.71 18.83 -9.63
CA THR A 41 -7.11 18.75 -10.04
C THR A 41 -7.43 17.52 -10.87
N ALA A 42 -6.60 17.20 -11.88
CA ALA A 42 -6.78 16.02 -12.71
C ALA A 42 -6.71 14.70 -11.90
N LEU A 43 -5.77 14.60 -10.94
CA LEU A 43 -5.66 13.42 -10.10
C LEU A 43 -6.85 13.32 -9.12
N ARG A 44 -7.30 14.45 -8.56
CA ARG A 44 -8.50 14.50 -7.69
C ARG A 44 -9.74 14.01 -8.43
N GLU A 45 -9.93 14.41 -9.69
CA GLU A 45 -11.04 13.95 -10.51
C GLU A 45 -11.02 12.43 -10.75
N GLU A 46 -9.85 11.87 -11.09
CA GLU A 46 -9.71 10.41 -11.25
C GLU A 46 -9.87 9.66 -9.92
N LEU A 47 -9.31 10.19 -8.83
CA LEU A 47 -9.52 9.65 -7.48
C LEU A 47 -11.00 9.58 -7.13
N LYS A 48 -11.77 10.64 -7.41
CA LYS A 48 -13.21 10.68 -7.17
C LYS A 48 -13.96 9.59 -7.95
N LYS A 49 -13.61 9.39 -9.23
CA LYS A 49 -14.19 8.32 -10.07
C LYS A 49 -13.87 6.93 -9.52
N VAL A 50 -12.62 6.70 -9.13
CA VAL A 50 -12.17 5.41 -8.58
C VAL A 50 -12.81 5.14 -7.22
N CYS A 51 -12.94 6.14 -6.35
CA CYS A 51 -13.62 6.01 -5.07
C CYS A 51 -15.08 5.60 -5.26
N ALA A 52 -15.79 6.22 -6.20
CA ALA A 52 -17.18 5.87 -6.51
C ALA A 52 -17.33 4.40 -6.97
N GLU A 53 -16.42 3.92 -7.82
CA GLU A 53 -16.42 2.53 -8.29
C GLU A 53 -16.11 1.52 -7.17
N MET A 54 -15.24 1.89 -6.22
CA MET A 54 -14.85 1.05 -5.09
C MET A 54 -15.76 1.24 -3.87
N TYR A 55 -16.87 1.96 -4.01
CA TYR A 55 -17.85 2.27 -2.96
C TYR A 55 -17.25 3.05 -1.77
N LEU A 56 -16.17 3.81 -2.00
CA LEU A 56 -15.51 4.65 -1.00
C LEU A 56 -16.08 6.06 -0.99
N THR A 57 -16.09 6.67 0.19
CA THR A 57 -16.51 8.06 0.39
C THR A 57 -15.38 9.02 0.04
N TYR A 58 -15.49 9.68 -1.11
CA TYR A 58 -14.64 10.80 -1.49
C TYR A 58 -15.25 12.10 -0.95
N GLY A 59 -14.45 12.92 -0.27
CA GLY A 59 -14.84 14.26 0.21
C GLY A 59 -13.87 15.32 -0.30
N ASP A 60 -14.39 16.52 -0.60
CA ASP A 60 -13.59 17.72 -0.88
C ASP A 60 -13.78 18.74 0.25
N GLY A 61 -12.75 19.55 0.53
CA GLY A 61 -12.84 20.62 1.53
C GLY A 61 -13.12 20.10 2.95
N ASP A 62 -14.24 20.50 3.52
CA ASP A 62 -14.66 20.11 4.88
C ASP A 62 -15.59 18.88 4.89
N ASP A 63 -15.82 18.25 3.73
CA ASP A 63 -16.64 17.04 3.64
C ASP A 63 -15.96 15.83 4.30
N VAL A 64 -16.80 14.93 4.80
CA VAL A 64 -16.38 13.63 5.35
C VAL A 64 -15.57 12.86 4.31
N GLY A 65 -14.29 12.60 4.61
CA GLY A 65 -13.35 11.90 3.74
C GLY A 65 -12.30 12.80 3.08
N SER A 66 -12.38 14.12 3.20
CA SER A 66 -11.36 15.04 2.67
C SER A 66 -9.97 14.79 3.25
N MET A 67 -9.89 14.46 4.54
CA MET A 67 -8.64 14.10 5.22
C MET A 67 -7.97 12.88 4.59
N TRP A 68 -8.76 11.85 4.25
CA TRP A 68 -8.25 10.64 3.62
C TRP A 68 -7.79 10.91 2.18
N VAL A 69 -8.55 11.70 1.41
CA VAL A 69 -8.14 12.13 0.06
C VAL A 69 -6.84 12.92 0.10
N GLU A 70 -6.69 13.83 1.07
CA GLU A 70 -5.45 14.60 1.24
C GLU A 70 -4.27 13.69 1.58
N LYS A 71 -4.48 12.64 2.40
CA LYS A 71 -3.45 11.63 2.68
C LYS A 71 -3.06 10.83 1.44
N VAL A 72 -4.01 10.49 0.58
CA VAL A 72 -3.75 9.82 -0.71
C VAL A 72 -2.93 10.74 -1.65
N LEU A 73 -3.20 12.04 -1.66
CA LEU A 73 -2.43 13.00 -2.44
C LEU A 73 -1.01 13.19 -1.88
N GLN A 74 -0.86 13.25 -0.55
CA GLN A 74 0.44 13.27 0.12
C GLN A 74 1.26 12.01 -0.22
N LEU A 75 0.59 10.85 -0.24
CA LEU A 75 1.20 9.60 -0.66
C LEU A 75 1.75 9.72 -2.09
N TYR A 76 0.96 10.23 -3.03
CA TYR A 76 1.41 10.46 -4.40
C TYR A 76 2.65 11.37 -4.47
N GLN A 77 2.61 12.53 -3.81
CA GLN A 77 3.73 13.47 -3.79
C GLN A 77 5.01 12.80 -3.29
N ILE A 78 4.92 12.00 -2.22
CA ILE A 78 6.07 11.28 -1.69
C ILE A 78 6.56 10.21 -2.66
N THR A 79 5.69 9.49 -3.37
CA THR A 79 6.13 8.50 -4.37
C THR A 79 6.86 9.11 -5.57
N GLN A 80 6.65 10.39 -5.85
CA GLN A 80 7.40 11.11 -6.88
C GLN A 80 8.81 11.49 -6.41
N ILE A 81 8.97 11.80 -5.12
CA ILE A 81 10.24 12.28 -4.53
C ILE A 81 11.11 11.10 -4.07
N ASN A 82 10.52 10.15 -3.35
CA ASN A 82 11.21 9.03 -2.74
C ASN A 82 10.82 7.70 -3.40
N HIS A 83 11.81 6.83 -3.54
CA HIS A 83 11.59 5.48 -4.06
C HIS A 83 11.20 4.49 -2.95
N GLY A 84 11.60 4.77 -1.70
CA GLY A 84 11.16 4.11 -0.47
C GLY A 84 10.17 4.95 0.31
N LEU A 85 9.07 4.35 0.76
CA LEU A 85 7.98 5.03 1.46
C LEU A 85 7.43 4.14 2.59
N MET A 86 7.12 4.72 3.74
CA MET A 86 6.47 4.05 4.86
C MET A 86 5.13 4.74 5.18
N MET A 87 4.06 3.96 5.15
CA MET A 87 2.73 4.33 5.61
C MET A 87 2.56 3.80 7.04
N VAL A 88 2.54 4.71 8.01
CA VAL A 88 2.48 4.35 9.44
C VAL A 88 1.14 4.76 9.99
N GLY A 89 0.48 3.85 10.70
CA GLY A 89 -0.75 4.16 11.41
C GLY A 89 -1.43 2.92 11.96
N PRO A 90 -2.37 3.07 12.91
CA PRO A 90 -3.07 1.93 13.51
C PRO A 90 -3.83 1.09 12.48
N SER A 91 -4.18 -0.14 12.86
CA SER A 91 -5.04 -0.97 12.02
C SER A 91 -6.37 -0.26 11.74
N GLY A 92 -6.92 -0.45 10.54
CA GLY A 92 -8.17 0.19 10.14
C GLY A 92 -8.07 1.67 9.76
N SER A 93 -6.89 2.29 9.69
CA SER A 93 -6.74 3.71 9.32
C SER A 93 -6.84 4.02 7.81
N GLY A 94 -7.23 3.05 6.98
CA GLY A 94 -7.40 3.24 5.54
C GLY A 94 -6.13 3.21 4.68
N LYS A 95 -4.99 2.76 5.24
CA LYS A 95 -3.69 2.63 4.54
C LYS A 95 -3.78 1.77 3.28
N THR A 96 -4.27 0.53 3.42
CA THR A 96 -4.35 -0.42 2.31
C THR A 96 -5.16 0.13 1.15
N MET A 97 -6.29 0.77 1.45
CA MET A 97 -7.17 1.35 0.43
C MET A 97 -6.57 2.61 -0.19
N ALA A 98 -5.79 3.39 0.56
CA ALA A 98 -5.18 4.62 0.07
C ALA A 98 -4.23 4.35 -1.11
N TRP A 99 -3.30 3.41 -0.96
CA TRP A 99 -2.38 3.08 -2.05
C TRP A 99 -3.08 2.34 -3.20
N ARG A 100 -4.07 1.48 -2.92
CA ARG A 100 -4.85 0.79 -3.97
C ARG A 100 -5.61 1.75 -4.87
N VAL A 101 -6.28 2.71 -4.26
CA VAL A 101 -7.04 3.75 -4.98
C VAL A 101 -6.10 4.66 -5.74
N LEU A 102 -4.96 5.04 -5.15
CA LEU A 102 -3.94 5.81 -5.85
C LEU A 102 -3.42 5.08 -7.09
N LEU A 103 -3.06 3.80 -6.95
CA LEU A 103 -2.52 3.01 -8.06
C LEU A 103 -3.51 2.94 -9.24
N LYS A 104 -4.80 2.71 -8.94
CA LYS A 104 -5.87 2.66 -9.94
C LYS A 104 -6.18 4.03 -10.55
N ALA A 105 -6.07 5.11 -9.78
CA ALA A 105 -6.23 6.47 -10.31
C ALA A 105 -5.08 6.87 -11.24
N LEU A 106 -3.85 6.48 -10.92
CA LEU A 106 -2.68 6.71 -11.78
C LEU A 106 -2.75 5.92 -13.08
N GLU A 107 -3.25 4.68 -13.02
CA GLU A 107 -3.48 3.88 -14.22
C GLU A 107 -4.44 4.58 -15.20
N ARG A 108 -5.50 5.22 -14.69
CA ARG A 108 -6.44 5.99 -15.52
C ARG A 108 -5.87 7.29 -16.05
N LEU A 109 -5.09 7.99 -15.22
CA LEU A 109 -4.57 9.31 -15.55
C LEU A 109 -3.43 9.23 -16.57
N GLU A 110 -2.49 8.31 -16.36
CA GLU A 110 -1.28 8.20 -17.18
C GLU A 110 -1.41 7.14 -18.29
N GLY A 111 -2.40 6.24 -18.20
CA GLY A 111 -2.53 5.08 -19.08
C GLY A 111 -1.45 4.02 -18.84
N VAL A 112 -0.72 4.10 -17.72
CA VAL A 112 0.34 3.16 -17.34
C VAL A 112 -0.21 2.17 -16.33
N GLU A 113 -0.23 0.90 -16.70
CA GLU A 113 -0.71 -0.19 -15.82
C GLU A 113 0.09 -0.23 -14.51
N GLY A 114 -0.64 -0.21 -13.40
CA GLY A 114 -0.08 -0.29 -12.05
C GLY A 114 -0.13 -1.71 -11.50
N VAL A 115 1.03 -2.31 -11.23
CA VAL A 115 1.14 -3.65 -10.64
C VAL A 115 1.67 -3.52 -9.22
N ALA A 116 0.93 -4.07 -8.26
CA ALA A 116 1.32 -4.14 -6.85
C ALA A 116 1.65 -5.58 -6.45
N HIS A 117 2.84 -5.79 -5.88
CA HIS A 117 3.26 -7.04 -5.26
C HIS A 117 3.21 -6.84 -3.74
N ILE A 118 2.33 -7.56 -3.07
CA ILE A 118 2.16 -7.48 -1.61
C ILE A 118 2.93 -8.64 -0.98
N ILE A 119 3.78 -8.34 0.00
CA ILE A 119 4.61 -9.31 0.70
C ILE A 119 4.42 -9.08 2.20
N ASP A 120 4.08 -10.13 2.94
CA ASP A 120 4.22 -10.13 4.39
C ASP A 120 5.63 -10.67 4.73
N PRO A 121 6.56 -9.83 5.20
CA PRO A 121 7.93 -10.22 5.48
C PRO A 121 8.06 -11.13 6.70
N LYS A 122 7.04 -11.20 7.57
CA LYS A 122 7.03 -12.02 8.78
C LYS A 122 6.38 -13.39 8.55
N ALA A 123 5.56 -13.52 7.51
CA ALA A 123 4.98 -14.80 7.11
C ALA A 123 6.02 -15.78 6.53
N ILE A 124 7.18 -15.28 6.10
CA ILE A 124 8.26 -16.08 5.50
C ILE A 124 9.58 -15.83 6.23
N SER A 125 10.50 -16.81 6.16
CA SER A 125 11.84 -16.61 6.72
C SER A 125 12.66 -15.64 5.88
N LYS A 126 13.67 -15.02 6.50
CA LYS A 126 14.63 -14.12 5.82
C LYS A 126 15.26 -14.76 4.58
N ASP A 127 15.61 -16.04 4.68
CA ASP A 127 16.20 -16.82 3.59
C ASP A 127 15.21 -17.01 2.43
N HIS A 128 13.93 -17.22 2.70
CA HIS A 128 12.91 -17.31 1.64
C HIS A 128 12.50 -15.93 1.10
N LEU A 129 12.73 -14.85 1.84
CA LEU A 129 12.46 -13.49 1.39
C LEU A 129 13.53 -13.00 0.41
N TYR A 130 14.81 -13.12 0.77
CA TYR A 130 15.93 -12.62 -0.05
C TYR A 130 16.64 -13.69 -0.86
N GLY A 131 16.60 -14.94 -0.42
CA GLY A 131 17.38 -16.02 -0.98
C GLY A 131 18.50 -16.46 -0.04
N THR A 132 19.03 -17.65 -0.31
CA THR A 132 20.10 -18.25 0.47
C THR A 132 21.11 -18.95 -0.44
N LEU A 133 22.35 -19.01 0.04
CA LEU A 133 23.42 -19.74 -0.62
C LEU A 133 23.57 -21.08 0.08
N ASP A 134 23.34 -22.19 -0.64
CA ASP A 134 23.51 -23.52 -0.07
C ASP A 134 25.00 -23.73 0.28
N PRO A 135 25.35 -24.05 1.54
CA PRO A 135 26.74 -24.20 1.97
C PRO A 135 27.45 -25.41 1.33
N ASN A 136 26.70 -26.42 0.89
CA ASN A 136 27.22 -27.65 0.31
C ASN A 136 27.40 -27.52 -1.21
N THR A 137 26.35 -27.09 -1.91
CA THR A 137 26.36 -27.00 -3.39
C THR A 137 26.93 -25.67 -3.89
N ARG A 138 26.96 -24.64 -3.04
CA ARG A 138 27.25 -23.24 -3.40
C ARG A 138 26.30 -22.69 -4.46
N GLU A 139 25.12 -23.29 -4.60
CA GLU A 139 24.08 -22.80 -5.48
C GLU A 139 23.25 -21.74 -4.76
N TRP A 140 22.93 -20.67 -5.49
CA TRP A 140 22.09 -19.59 -5.00
C TRP A 140 20.64 -19.88 -5.32
N THR A 141 19.79 -19.82 -4.30
CA THR A 141 18.32 -19.89 -4.47
C THR A 141 17.74 -18.51 -4.22
N ASP A 142 17.05 -17.96 -5.22
CA ASP A 142 16.34 -16.68 -5.08
C ASP A 142 15.18 -16.82 -4.07
N GLY A 143 14.98 -15.78 -3.27
CA GLY A 143 13.82 -15.59 -2.42
C GLY A 143 12.70 -14.84 -3.15
N LEU A 144 11.60 -14.60 -2.46
CA LEU A 144 10.41 -13.93 -3.01
C LEU A 144 10.71 -12.52 -3.52
N PHE A 145 11.37 -11.68 -2.71
CA PHE A 145 11.67 -10.30 -3.09
C PHE A 145 12.70 -10.23 -4.23
N THR A 146 13.76 -11.05 -4.17
CA THR A 146 14.78 -11.11 -5.23
C THR A 146 14.21 -11.64 -6.53
N HIS A 147 13.36 -12.66 -6.47
CA HIS A 147 12.67 -13.18 -7.65
C HIS A 147 11.75 -12.12 -8.30
N VAL A 148 10.94 -11.41 -7.51
CA VAL A 148 10.08 -10.33 -8.00
C VAL A 148 10.90 -9.21 -8.63
N LEU A 149 11.97 -8.78 -7.96
CA LEU A 149 12.85 -7.72 -8.48
C LEU A 149 13.54 -8.14 -9.78
N ARG A 150 14.07 -9.37 -9.84
CA ARG A 150 14.69 -9.93 -11.04
C ARG A 150 13.71 -9.99 -12.20
N LYS A 151 12.49 -10.47 -11.97
CA LYS A 151 11.43 -10.50 -12.98
C LYS A 151 11.11 -9.13 -13.57
N ILE A 152 11.13 -8.08 -12.75
CA ILE A 152 10.92 -6.70 -13.21
C ILE A 152 12.10 -6.23 -14.06
N ILE A 153 13.35 -6.55 -13.65
CA ILE A 153 14.57 -6.19 -14.37
C ILE A 153 14.65 -6.91 -15.72
N ASP A 154 14.34 -8.21 -15.75
CA ASP A 154 14.38 -9.04 -16.96
C ASP A 154 13.38 -8.59 -18.03
N ASN A 155 12.33 -7.85 -17.63
CA ASN A 155 11.38 -7.17 -18.52
C ASN A 155 10.74 -8.08 -19.58
N VAL A 156 10.53 -9.36 -19.25
CA VAL A 156 10.05 -10.39 -20.19
C VAL A 156 8.67 -10.06 -20.75
N ARG A 157 7.81 -9.40 -19.96
CA ARG A 157 6.43 -9.04 -20.33
C ARG A 157 6.24 -7.52 -20.43
N GLY A 158 7.32 -6.75 -20.53
CA GLY A 158 7.25 -5.29 -20.54
C GLY A 158 7.04 -4.67 -19.15
N GLU A 159 7.46 -5.36 -18.08
CA GLU A 159 7.35 -4.87 -16.70
C GLU A 159 7.98 -3.50 -16.48
N LEU A 160 9.03 -3.14 -17.21
CA LEU A 160 9.70 -1.82 -17.14
C LEU A 160 8.83 -0.67 -17.65
N GLN A 161 7.86 -0.96 -18.52
CA GLN A 161 6.90 0.05 -19.02
C GLN A 161 5.73 0.26 -18.05
N LYS A 162 5.56 -0.65 -17.09
CA LYS A 162 4.49 -0.61 -16.08
C LYS A 162 5.00 0.01 -14.79
N ARG A 163 4.10 0.57 -14.01
CA ARG A 163 4.39 1.04 -12.65
C ARG A 163 4.41 -0.15 -11.71
N GLN A 164 5.53 -0.40 -11.04
CA GLN A 164 5.71 -1.58 -10.19
C GLN A 164 5.84 -1.15 -8.74
N TRP A 165 4.89 -1.52 -7.89
CA TRP A 165 4.96 -1.27 -6.45
C TRP A 165 5.19 -2.57 -5.72
N ILE A 166 6.14 -2.59 -4.81
CA ILE A 166 6.38 -3.69 -3.88
C ILE A 166 5.98 -3.18 -2.51
N ILE A 167 4.91 -3.72 -1.94
CA ILE A 167 4.37 -3.34 -0.64
C ILE A 167 4.70 -4.42 0.37
N PHE A 168 5.41 -4.06 1.42
CA PHE A 168 5.58 -4.87 2.61
C PHE A 168 4.45 -4.59 3.58
N ASP A 169 3.48 -5.50 3.68
CA ASP A 169 2.32 -5.42 4.58
C ASP A 169 2.58 -6.30 5.79
N GLY A 170 3.23 -5.72 6.81
CA GLY A 170 3.67 -6.44 7.99
C GLY A 170 4.70 -5.65 8.82
N ASP A 171 5.06 -6.20 9.98
CA ASP A 171 5.91 -5.50 10.93
C ASP A 171 7.35 -5.31 10.44
N VAL A 172 7.91 -4.14 10.73
CA VAL A 172 9.28 -3.75 10.39
C VAL A 172 10.22 -4.15 11.52
N ASP A 173 11.05 -5.15 11.24
CA ASP A 173 12.08 -5.64 12.14
C ASP A 173 13.48 -5.36 11.59
N PRO A 174 14.48 -5.04 12.44
CA PRO A 174 15.85 -4.79 11.99
C PRO A 174 16.43 -5.94 11.15
N GLU A 175 16.07 -7.19 11.47
CA GLU A 175 16.66 -8.39 10.89
C GLU A 175 16.48 -8.49 9.37
N TRP A 176 15.28 -8.21 8.87
CA TRP A 176 14.97 -8.29 7.44
C TRP A 176 15.17 -6.95 6.74
N VAL A 177 14.92 -5.84 7.44
CA VAL A 177 14.96 -4.48 6.87
C VAL A 177 16.38 -4.01 6.59
N GLU A 178 17.38 -4.49 7.34
CA GLU A 178 18.78 -4.12 7.13
C GLU A 178 19.26 -4.39 5.71
N ASN A 179 18.83 -5.51 5.11
CA ASN A 179 19.17 -5.88 3.73
C ASN A 179 18.57 -4.91 2.68
N LEU A 180 17.52 -4.15 3.05
CA LEU A 180 16.90 -3.15 2.18
C LEU A 180 17.52 -1.76 2.32
N ASN A 181 18.37 -1.51 3.32
CA ASN A 181 18.94 -0.19 3.51
C ASN A 181 19.75 0.30 2.28
N SER A 182 20.40 -0.61 1.55
CA SER A 182 21.11 -0.29 0.30
C SER A 182 20.19 -0.18 -0.93
N VAL A 183 18.96 -0.67 -0.81
CA VAL A 183 17.91 -0.51 -1.84
C VAL A 183 17.19 0.81 -1.67
N LEU A 184 17.03 1.26 -0.41
CA LEU A 184 16.32 2.47 -0.01
C LEU A 184 17.21 3.73 -0.01
N ASP A 185 18.52 3.58 -0.20
CA ASP A 185 19.44 4.71 -0.32
C ASP A 185 19.58 5.19 -1.79
N ASP A 186 20.41 6.19 -2.01
CA ASP A 186 20.65 6.73 -3.36
C ASP A 186 21.33 5.74 -4.30
N ASN A 187 21.95 4.67 -3.77
CA ASN A 187 22.60 3.65 -4.58
C ASN A 187 21.57 2.79 -5.32
N LYS A 188 20.38 2.58 -4.73
CA LYS A 188 19.28 1.80 -5.34
C LYS A 188 19.75 0.40 -5.78
N LEU A 189 20.52 -0.27 -4.92
CA LEU A 189 21.17 -1.54 -5.23
C LEU A 189 20.93 -2.56 -4.12
N LEU A 190 20.30 -3.68 -4.46
CA LEU A 190 20.22 -4.84 -3.59
C LEU A 190 21.50 -5.66 -3.76
N THR A 191 22.27 -5.80 -2.68
CA THR A 191 23.48 -6.63 -2.67
C THR A 191 23.16 -7.96 -2.01
N LEU A 192 23.31 -9.05 -2.75
CA LEU A 192 23.04 -10.41 -2.27
C LEU A 192 24.32 -11.05 -1.70
N PRO A 193 24.20 -12.00 -0.76
CA PRO A 193 25.35 -12.72 -0.19
C PRO A 193 26.22 -13.45 -1.21
N ASN A 194 25.67 -13.84 -2.36
CA ASN A 194 26.41 -14.43 -3.49
C ASN A 194 27.30 -13.40 -4.25
N GLY A 195 27.24 -12.11 -3.88
CA GLY A 195 27.97 -11.02 -4.53
C GLY A 195 27.23 -10.38 -5.70
N GLU A 196 26.05 -10.89 -6.07
CA GLU A 196 25.19 -10.31 -7.10
C GLU A 196 24.62 -8.97 -6.63
N ARG A 197 24.54 -8.02 -7.56
CA ARG A 197 24.02 -6.68 -7.32
C ARG A 197 22.86 -6.42 -8.27
N LEU A 198 21.64 -6.36 -7.73
CA LEU A 198 20.43 -6.05 -8.49
C LEU A 198 20.10 -4.57 -8.32
N SER A 199 20.09 -3.81 -9.43
CA SER A 199 19.70 -2.40 -9.40
C SER A 199 18.19 -2.26 -9.42
N LEU A 200 17.65 -1.37 -8.59
CA LEU A 200 16.23 -1.05 -8.55
C LEU A 200 15.87 -0.14 -9.74
N PRO A 201 15.03 -0.60 -10.68
CA PRO A 201 14.61 0.21 -11.81
C PRO A 201 13.81 1.45 -11.39
N PRO A 202 13.82 2.54 -12.17
CA PRO A 202 13.16 3.80 -11.81
C PRO A 202 11.64 3.72 -11.77
N ASN A 203 11.02 2.68 -12.34
CA ASN A 203 9.58 2.42 -12.29
C ASN A 203 9.15 1.62 -11.04
N VAL A 204 10.11 1.15 -10.23
CA VAL A 204 9.83 0.41 -8.99
C VAL A 204 9.74 1.37 -7.80
N ARG A 205 8.74 1.16 -6.95
CA ARG A 205 8.64 1.79 -5.63
C ARG A 205 8.50 0.73 -4.56
N VAL A 206 9.19 0.92 -3.44
CA VAL A 206 9.11 0.04 -2.28
C VAL A 206 8.34 0.76 -1.19
N MET A 207 7.22 0.16 -0.76
CA MET A 207 6.33 0.71 0.24
C MET A 207 6.29 -0.21 1.45
N PHE A 208 6.15 0.36 2.64
CA PHE A 208 5.92 -0.37 3.88
C PHE A 208 4.58 0.06 4.45
N GLU A 209 3.66 -0.87 4.62
CA GLU A 209 2.42 -0.70 5.36
C GLU A 209 2.62 -1.26 6.76
N VAL A 210 2.72 -0.38 7.76
CA VAL A 210 3.10 -0.77 9.13
C VAL A 210 2.17 -0.16 10.16
N GLN A 211 1.99 -0.88 11.27
CA GLN A 211 1.23 -0.35 12.41
C GLN A 211 2.02 0.70 13.18
N ASP A 212 3.25 0.36 13.57
CA ASP A 212 4.15 1.25 14.28
C ASP A 212 5.63 1.00 13.89
N LEU A 213 6.50 1.89 14.36
CA LEU A 213 7.93 1.87 14.08
C LEU A 213 8.78 1.66 15.33
N LYS A 214 8.24 1.06 16.40
CA LYS A 214 8.95 0.94 17.69
C LYS A 214 10.25 0.17 17.58
N TYR A 215 10.29 -0.84 16.72
CA TYR A 215 11.45 -1.70 16.49
C TYR A 215 12.26 -1.32 15.25
N ALA A 216 11.83 -0.28 14.51
CA ALA A 216 12.54 0.18 13.33
C ALA A 216 13.78 1.01 13.72
N THR A 217 14.88 0.81 12.99
CA THR A 217 16.08 1.63 13.20
C THR A 217 15.93 3.00 12.53
N LEU A 218 16.53 4.05 13.14
CA LEU A 218 16.57 5.39 12.55
C LEU A 218 17.25 5.42 11.16
N ALA A 219 18.14 4.47 10.90
CA ALA A 219 18.81 4.33 9.61
C ALA A 219 17.81 3.95 8.49
N THR A 220 16.80 3.14 8.79
CA THR A 220 15.77 2.80 7.81
C THR A 220 14.77 3.94 7.64
N VAL A 221 14.29 4.51 8.75
CA VAL A 221 13.29 5.59 8.74
C VAL A 221 13.82 6.86 8.05
N SER A 222 15.11 7.16 8.18
CA SER A 222 15.71 8.35 7.54
C SER A 222 15.76 8.29 6.02
N ARG A 223 15.74 7.09 5.43
CA ARG A 223 15.82 6.85 3.98
C ARG A 223 14.46 6.75 3.30
N CYS A 224 13.38 6.61 4.07
CA CYS A 224 12.03 6.48 3.54
C CYS A 224 11.25 7.80 3.66
N GLY A 225 10.41 8.07 2.67
CA GLY A 225 9.32 9.03 2.84
C GLY A 225 8.31 8.51 3.87
N MET A 226 7.78 9.38 4.72
CA MET A 226 6.85 8.98 5.78
C MET A 226 5.47 9.56 5.50
N VAL A 227 4.43 8.73 5.56
CA VAL A 227 3.03 9.17 5.54
C VAL A 227 2.36 8.65 6.81
N TRP A 228 2.01 9.57 7.69
CA TRP A 228 1.26 9.27 8.91
C TRP A 228 -0.24 9.20 8.62
N PHE A 229 -0.85 8.05 8.90
CA PHE A 229 -2.30 7.84 8.89
C PHE A 229 -2.79 7.79 10.33
N SER A 230 -3.40 8.88 10.82
CA SER A 230 -4.05 8.88 12.13
C SER A 230 -5.35 8.08 12.10
N GLU A 231 -5.81 7.67 13.29
CA GLU A 231 -7.10 6.96 13.45
C GLU A 231 -8.27 7.82 12.94
N ASP A 232 -8.20 9.13 13.16
CA ASP A 232 -9.23 10.10 12.73
C ASP A 232 -9.35 10.27 11.21
N VAL A 233 -8.38 9.77 10.43
CA VAL A 233 -8.44 9.86 8.95
C VAL A 233 -9.65 9.09 8.43
N LEU A 234 -9.98 7.96 9.07
CA LEU A 234 -11.12 7.14 8.72
C LEU A 234 -12.21 7.28 9.78
N SER A 235 -13.18 8.15 9.52
CA SER A 235 -14.33 8.30 10.41
C SER A 235 -15.29 7.11 10.31
N THR A 236 -15.98 6.80 11.40
CA THR A 236 -16.98 5.72 11.45
C THR A 236 -18.09 5.94 10.41
N ASP A 237 -18.44 7.19 10.15
CA ASP A 237 -19.43 7.56 9.12
C ASP A 237 -18.99 7.14 7.71
N MET A 238 -17.70 7.25 7.39
CA MET A 238 -17.15 6.75 6.11
C MET A 238 -17.31 5.24 6.00
N ILE A 239 -17.04 4.51 7.09
CA ILE A 239 -17.16 3.05 7.14
C ILE A 239 -18.62 2.65 6.94
N PHE A 240 -19.56 3.30 7.63
CA PHE A 240 -20.99 3.02 7.46
C PHE A 240 -21.47 3.34 6.05
N ASN A 241 -21.06 4.48 5.48
CA ASN A 241 -21.41 4.85 4.12
C ASN A 241 -20.87 3.83 3.10
N ASN A 242 -19.63 3.37 3.25
CA ASN A 242 -19.08 2.29 2.43
C ASN A 242 -19.91 1.00 2.57
N PHE A 243 -20.20 0.58 3.80
CA PHE A 243 -20.97 -0.63 4.07
C PHE A 243 -22.36 -0.57 3.43
N LEU A 244 -23.08 0.54 3.60
CA LEU A 244 -24.40 0.75 2.99
C LEU A 244 -24.32 0.80 1.45
N ALA A 245 -23.29 1.43 0.89
CA ALA A 245 -23.08 1.47 -0.56
C ALA A 245 -22.81 0.07 -1.13
N ARG A 246 -21.99 -0.73 -0.45
CA ARG A 246 -21.73 -2.13 -0.81
C ARG A 246 -23.00 -2.97 -0.70
N LEU A 247 -23.75 -2.85 0.38
CA LEU A 247 -25.00 -3.59 0.58
C LEU A 247 -26.05 -3.28 -0.50
N ARG A 248 -26.11 -2.04 -0.98
CA ARG A 248 -27.03 -1.63 -2.06
C ARG A 248 -26.60 -2.10 -3.45
N SER A 249 -25.30 -2.32 -3.66
CA SER A 249 -24.73 -2.49 -5.00
C SER A 249 -24.28 -3.93 -5.28
N ILE A 250 -23.87 -4.65 -4.24
CA ILE A 250 -23.40 -6.02 -4.30
C ILE A 250 -24.49 -6.88 -3.66
N PRO A 251 -25.26 -7.66 -4.43
CA PRO A 251 -26.22 -8.58 -3.85
C PRO A 251 -25.47 -9.56 -2.94
N LEU A 252 -26.00 -9.76 -1.74
CA LEU A 252 -25.59 -10.88 -0.91
C LEU A 252 -26.05 -12.12 -1.65
N ASP A 253 -25.12 -12.91 -2.16
CA ASP A 253 -25.46 -14.12 -2.89
C ASP A 253 -26.11 -15.10 -1.90
N GLU A 254 -27.44 -15.19 -1.92
CA GLU A 254 -28.22 -16.22 -1.21
C GLU A 254 -27.96 -17.62 -1.82
N GLY A 255 -27.16 -17.72 -2.90
CA GLY A 255 -26.88 -18.92 -3.66
C GLY A 255 -26.05 -19.99 -2.96
N GLU A 256 -25.24 -19.65 -1.94
CA GLU A 256 -24.56 -20.69 -1.15
C GLU A 256 -25.53 -21.45 -0.23
N ASP A 257 -26.50 -20.75 0.36
CA ASP A 257 -27.52 -21.37 1.22
C ASP A 257 -28.56 -22.17 0.42
N GLU A 258 -28.96 -21.72 -0.77
CA GLU A 258 -29.86 -22.49 -1.64
C GLU A 258 -29.20 -23.73 -2.24
N ALA A 259 -27.93 -23.64 -2.66
CA ALA A 259 -27.20 -24.81 -3.17
C ALA A 259 -26.96 -25.86 -2.07
N GLN A 260 -26.75 -25.41 -0.82
CA GLN A 260 -26.59 -26.31 0.32
C GLN A 260 -27.94 -26.91 0.77
N ARG A 261 -29.04 -26.16 0.68
CA ARG A 261 -30.41 -26.68 0.90
C ARG A 261 -30.84 -27.66 -0.19
N MET A 262 -30.57 -27.38 -1.46
CA MET A 262 -30.87 -28.31 -2.56
C MET A 262 -30.05 -29.60 -2.43
N ARG A 263 -28.75 -29.51 -2.13
CA ARG A 263 -27.91 -30.70 -1.88
C ARG A 263 -28.43 -31.53 -0.71
N LYS A 264 -28.83 -30.89 0.39
CA LYS A 264 -29.39 -31.58 1.55
C LYS A 264 -30.75 -32.22 1.25
N ALA A 265 -31.59 -31.57 0.44
CA ALA A 265 -32.86 -32.14 -0.02
C ALA A 265 -32.67 -33.32 -0.98
N THR A 266 -31.62 -33.31 -1.83
CA THR A 266 -31.31 -34.45 -2.71
C THR A 266 -30.67 -35.63 -1.95
N GLU A 267 -29.96 -35.36 -0.85
CA GLU A 267 -29.44 -36.41 0.03
C GLU A 267 -30.56 -37.08 0.85
N ASP A 268 -31.52 -36.30 1.38
CA ASP A 268 -32.67 -36.84 2.12
C ASP A 268 -33.61 -37.68 1.21
N GLU A 269 -33.85 -37.27 -0.04
CA GLU A 269 -34.64 -38.08 -1.00
C GLU A 269 -33.92 -39.37 -1.43
N GLY A 270 -32.58 -39.38 -1.41
CA GLY A 270 -31.77 -40.56 -1.72
C GLY A 270 -31.75 -41.61 -0.61
N GLU A 271 -31.85 -41.20 0.66
CA GLU A 271 -31.89 -42.12 1.80
C GLU A 271 -33.28 -42.77 2.00
N GLU A 272 -34.39 -42.08 1.70
CA GLU A 272 -35.73 -42.70 1.76
C GLU A 272 -35.94 -43.78 0.68
N ALA A 273 -35.30 -43.66 -0.48
CA ALA A 273 -35.37 -44.65 -1.55
C ALA A 273 -34.51 -45.93 -1.30
N ALA A 274 -33.59 -45.87 -0.33
CA ALA A 274 -32.60 -46.93 -0.07
C ALA A 274 -32.96 -47.89 1.08
N SER A 275 -34.21 -47.93 1.54
CA SER A 275 -34.72 -48.99 2.43
C SER A 275 -35.54 -50.04 1.67
N PRO A 276 -34.93 -51.11 1.12
CA PRO A 276 -35.68 -52.29 0.71
C PRO A 276 -36.11 -53.10 1.95
N MET A 277 -37.41 -53.38 2.03
CA MET A 277 -38.01 -54.32 2.97
C MET A 277 -37.23 -55.65 3.02
N LEU A 278 -36.72 -56.00 4.20
CA LEU A 278 -36.34 -57.36 4.54
C LEU A 278 -37.61 -58.15 4.90
N GLN A 279 -38.03 -59.04 4.00
CA GLN A 279 -38.91 -60.18 4.28
C GLN A 279 -38.19 -61.47 3.88
#